data_AF-B0LB81-F1
#
_entry.id   AF-B0LB81-F1
#
_cell.length_a   1.000
_cell.length_b   1.000
_cell.length_c   1.000
_cell.angle_alpha   90.00
_cell.angle_beta   90.00
_cell.angle_gamma   90.00
#
_symmetry.space_group_name_H-M   'P 1'
#
loop_
_entity.id
_entity.type
_entity.pdbx_description
1 polymer ?
#
loop_
_entity_poly.entity_id
_entity_poly.type
_entity_poly.pdbx_seq_one_letter_code
_entity_poly.pdbx_strand_id
1 'polypeptide(L)'
;DTVLYFEGENSNQYRILRTIKNRFGPANEIGVFEMSEEGLVPVDNPSSLFLMAHDREVVGSAVFAGIEGSSPILMEVQALIAGTTMAIPRR
;
A
#
# COMPACT_ATOMS: atom_id res chain seq x y z
N ASP A 1 -3.10 -23.65 13.70
CA ASP A 1 -2.06 -23.14 14.60
C ASP A 1 -1.29 -22.09 13.82
N THR A 2 -1.70 -20.85 14.01
CA THR A 2 -1.38 -19.73 13.12
C THR A 2 -1.33 -18.46 13.98
N VAL A 3 -0.39 -17.57 13.68
CA VAL A 3 -0.27 -16.24 14.30
C VAL A 3 -0.54 -15.19 13.25
N LEU A 4 -1.53 -14.34 13.50
CA LEU A 4 -1.95 -13.25 12.62
C LEU A 4 -1.88 -11.93 13.39
N TYR A 5 -1.48 -10.87 12.70
CA TYR A 5 -1.68 -9.49 13.16
C TYR A 5 -2.78 -8.84 12.35
N PHE A 6 -3.63 -8.08 13.03
CA PHE A 6 -4.63 -7.24 12.38
C PHE A 6 -4.27 -5.79 12.66
N GLU A 7 -3.79 -5.12 11.62
CA GLU A 7 -3.17 -3.81 11.65
C GLU A 7 -4.08 -2.79 10.97
N GLY A 8 -4.16 -1.59 11.53
CA GLY A 8 -4.92 -0.49 10.96
C GLY A 8 -4.50 0.81 11.61
N GLU A 9 -4.18 1.81 10.80
CA GLU A 9 -3.87 3.15 11.29
C GLU A 9 -5.16 3.97 11.42
N ASN A 10 -5.24 4.87 12.40
CA ASN A 10 -6.46 5.63 12.71
C ASN A 10 -6.94 6.52 11.55
N SER A 11 -6.02 6.93 10.66
CA SER A 11 -6.28 7.75 9.48
C SER A 11 -6.76 6.96 8.27
N ASN A 12 -6.60 5.63 8.28
CA ASN A 12 -6.82 4.78 7.12
C ASN A 12 -8.09 3.93 7.31
N GLN A 13 -9.01 3.95 6.34
CA GLN A 13 -10.24 3.15 6.39
C GLN A 13 -9.96 1.64 6.23
N TYR A 14 -8.76 1.31 5.77
CA TYR A 14 -8.32 -0.05 5.53
C TYR A 14 -7.73 -0.73 6.77
N ARG A 15 -7.83 -2.05 6.78
CA ARG A 15 -7.27 -2.95 7.78
C ARG A 15 -6.50 -4.05 7.06
N ILE A 16 -5.29 -4.31 7.51
CA ILE A 16 -4.41 -5.32 6.95
C ILE A 16 -4.37 -6.49 7.93
N LEU A 17 -4.77 -7.67 7.46
CA LEU A 17 -4.55 -8.93 8.16
C LEU A 17 -3.27 -9.55 7.63
N ARG A 18 -2.26 -9.67 8.48
CA ARG A 18 -0.94 -10.19 8.12
C ARG A 18 -0.65 -11.51 8.81
N THR A 19 -0.23 -12.48 8.03
CA THR A 19 0.20 -13.79 8.56
C THR A 19 1.65 -13.75 8.98
N ILE A 20 1.96 -14.04 10.24
CA ILE A 20 3.35 -14.06 10.75
C ILE A 20 3.89 -15.48 10.83
N LYS A 21 3.06 -16.41 11.31
CA LYS A 21 3.37 -17.84 11.34
C LYS A 21 2.16 -18.62 10.91
N ASN A 22 2.34 -19.56 10.00
CA ASN A 22 1.28 -20.44 9.54
C ASN A 22 1.80 -21.87 9.45
N ARG A 23 1.26 -22.77 10.27
CA ARG A 23 1.65 -24.18 10.25
C ARG A 23 1.12 -24.93 9.04
N PHE A 24 0.15 -24.35 8.34
CA PHE A 24 -0.62 -25.00 7.27
C PHE A 24 -0.54 -24.26 5.94
N GLY A 25 0.38 -23.31 5.81
CA GLY A 25 0.46 -22.47 4.63
C GLY A 25 1.58 -21.43 4.71
N PRO A 26 1.63 -20.52 3.74
CA PRO A 26 2.64 -19.47 3.66
C PRO A 26 2.52 -18.47 4.83
N ALA A 27 3.68 -17.93 5.23
CA ALA A 27 3.79 -16.77 6.10
C ALA A 27 3.99 -15.50 5.26
N ASN A 28 3.85 -14.34 5.89
CA ASN A 28 3.90 -13.00 5.30
C ASN A 28 2.82 -12.69 4.25
N GLU A 29 1.81 -13.53 4.08
CA GLU A 29 0.65 -13.16 3.28
C GLU A 29 -0.18 -12.08 3.96
N ILE A 30 -0.83 -11.27 3.12
CA ILE A 30 -1.68 -10.17 3.54
C ILE A 30 -3.09 -10.33 2.97
N GLY A 31 -4.08 -9.99 3.78
CA GLY A 31 -5.45 -9.72 3.34
C GLY A 31 -5.78 -8.26 3.64
N VAL A 32 -6.37 -7.56 2.68
CA VAL A 32 -6.76 -6.15 2.82
C VAL A 32 -8.27 -6.07 2.93
N PHE A 33 -8.74 -5.34 3.95
CA PHE A 33 -10.16 -5.20 4.26
C PHE A 33 -10.50 -3.73 4.51
N GLU A 34 -11.75 -3.35 4.32
CA GLU A 34 -12.30 -2.07 4.74
C GLU A 34 -13.46 -2.27 5.72
N MET A 35 -13.62 -1.37 6.67
CA MET A 35 -14.76 -1.39 7.59
C MET A 35 -15.90 -0.58 6.97
N SER A 36 -16.93 -1.28 6.52
CA SER A 36 -18.19 -0.71 6.00
C SER A 36 -19.29 -0.75 7.07
N GLU A 37 -20.47 -0.25 6.73
CA GLU A 37 -21.67 -0.38 7.58
C GLU A 37 -22.09 -1.85 7.80
N GLU A 38 -21.75 -2.73 6.86
CA GLU A 38 -22.03 -4.17 6.93
C GLU A 38 -20.92 -4.94 7.68
N GLY A 39 -19.84 -4.26 8.08
CA GLY A 39 -18.67 -4.83 8.75
C GLY A 39 -17.43 -4.88 7.86
N LEU A 40 -16.54 -5.84 8.12
CA LEU A 40 -15.28 -5.99 7.38
C LEU A 40 -15.51 -6.63 6.00
N VAL A 41 -15.22 -5.87 4.94
CA VAL A 41 -15.37 -6.28 3.55
C VAL A 41 -13.98 -6.45 2.92
N PRO A 42 -13.70 -7.54 2.19
CA PRO A 42 -12.42 -7.73 1.52
C PRO A 42 -12.25 -6.73 0.36
N VAL A 43 -11.03 -6.26 0.16
CA VAL A 43 -10.68 -5.36 -0.94
C VAL A 43 -10.03 -6.16 -2.06
N ASP A 44 -10.72 -6.24 -3.20
CA ASP A 44 -10.26 -7.05 -4.35
C ASP A 44 -9.01 -6.46 -5.03
N ASN A 45 -8.89 -5.14 -5.06
CA ASN A 45 -7.76 -4.45 -5.67
C ASN A 45 -7.06 -3.52 -4.66
N PRO A 46 -6.11 -4.02 -3.85
CA PRO A 46 -5.40 -3.18 -2.89
C PRO A 46 -4.49 -2.14 -3.57
N SER A 47 -4.15 -2.32 -4.85
CA SER A 47 -3.31 -1.35 -5.58
C SER A 47 -4.02 -0.03 -5.84
N SER A 48 -5.36 -0.01 -5.92
CA SER A 48 -6.10 1.25 -6.10
C SER A 48 -5.91 2.23 -4.93
N LEU A 49 -5.41 1.76 -3.79
CA LEU A 49 -5.11 2.57 -2.62
C LEU A 49 -3.86 3.43 -2.81
N PHE A 50 -2.91 2.91 -3.58
CA PHE A 50 -1.58 3.51 -3.74
C PHE A 50 -1.35 4.08 -5.15
N LEU A 51 -2.33 3.94 -6.03
CA LEU A 51 -2.32 4.51 -7.37
C LEU A 51 -3.27 5.71 -7.41
N MET A 52 -2.78 6.85 -7.87
CA MET A 52 -3.65 8.00 -8.11
C MET A 52 -4.26 7.89 -9.51
N ALA A 53 -5.55 8.21 -9.59
CA ALA A 53 -6.22 8.35 -10.87
C ALA A 53 -5.82 9.69 -11.50
N HIS A 54 -5.02 9.63 -12.57
CA HIS A 54 -4.68 10.79 -13.36
C HIS A 54 -5.35 10.70 -14.73
N ASP A 55 -6.02 11.77 -15.17
CA ASP A 55 -6.61 11.84 -16.51
C ASP A 55 -5.55 11.96 -17.63
N ARG A 56 -4.30 12.24 -17.26
CA ARG A 56 -3.16 12.42 -18.16
C ARG A 56 -1.86 12.03 -17.47
N GLU A 57 -0.82 11.78 -18.26
CA GLU A 57 0.51 11.51 -17.74
C GLU A 57 1.04 12.68 -16.89
N VAL A 58 1.56 12.36 -15.70
CA VAL A 58 2.09 13.33 -14.73
C VAL A 58 3.60 13.19 -14.66
N VAL A 59 4.31 14.27 -15.01
CA VAL A 59 5.77 14.33 -14.90
C VAL A 59 6.18 14.21 -13.43
N GLY A 60 7.18 13.37 -13.17
CA GLY A 60 7.67 13.12 -11.80
C GLY A 60 6.89 12.04 -11.07
N SER A 61 5.96 11.35 -11.72
CA SER A 61 5.29 10.15 -11.19
C SER A 61 5.84 8.87 -11.83
N ALA A 62 6.01 7.82 -11.03
CA ALA A 62 6.37 6.48 -11.51
C ALA A 62 5.65 5.40 -10.69
N VAL A 63 5.14 4.36 -11.36
CA VAL A 63 4.52 3.22 -10.68
C VAL A 63 5.57 2.15 -10.42
N PHE A 64 5.69 1.75 -9.15
CA PHE A 64 6.57 0.70 -8.67
C PHE A 64 5.74 -0.50 -8.21
N ALA A 65 6.11 -1.71 -8.63
CA ALA A 65 5.54 -2.94 -8.11
C ALA A 65 6.35 -3.42 -6.90
N GLY A 66 5.88 -3.09 -5.70
CA GLY A 66 6.43 -3.60 -4.45
C GLY A 66 5.93 -5.02 -4.19
N ILE A 67 6.75 -5.87 -3.57
CA ILE A 67 6.33 -7.21 -3.14
C ILE A 67 6.11 -7.17 -1.63
N GLU A 68 4.86 -7.36 -1.22
CA GLU A 68 4.48 -7.51 0.18
C GLU A 68 4.07 -8.97 0.42
N GLY A 69 4.97 -9.74 1.04
CA GLY A 69 4.81 -11.19 1.13
C GLY A 69 4.92 -11.86 -0.23
N SER A 70 3.84 -12.52 -0.67
CA SER A 70 3.68 -13.11 -2.01
C SER A 70 2.91 -12.21 -2.97
N SER A 71 2.32 -11.12 -2.48
CA SER A 71 1.42 -10.27 -3.27
C SER A 71 2.14 -9.04 -3.81
N PRO A 72 2.15 -8.81 -5.13
CA PRO A 72 2.61 -7.57 -5.69
C PRO A 72 1.57 -6.47 -5.40
N ILE A 73 2.02 -5.36 -4.81
CA ILE A 73 1.25 -4.15 -4.61
C ILE A 73 1.85 -3.07 -5.50
N LEU A 74 1.05 -2.48 -6.37
CA LEU A 74 1.49 -1.33 -7.15
C LEU A 74 1.40 -0.08 -6.28
N MET A 75 2.47 0.70 -6.25
CA MET A 75 2.58 1.96 -5.53
C MET A 75 3.07 3.06 -6.45
N GLU A 76 2.44 4.22 -6.41
CA GLU A 76 2.91 5.39 -7.13
C GLU A 76 3.93 6.17 -6.29
N VAL A 77 5.12 6.38 -6.86
CA VAL A 77 6.17 7.22 -6.28
C VAL A 77 6.20 8.54 -7.04
N GLN A 78 6.10 9.63 -6.30
CA GLN A 78 6.10 10.98 -6.86
C GLN A 78 7.33 11.76 -6.41
N ALA A 79 7.91 12.52 -7.34
CA ALA A 79 9.06 13.37 -7.13
C ALA A 79 8.85 14.73 -7.80
N LEU A 80 9.16 15.80 -7.08
CA LEU A 80 9.17 17.17 -7.60
C LEU A 80 10.61 17.67 -7.64
N ILE A 81 11.13 17.91 -8.84
CA ILE A 81 12.44 18.51 -9.05
C ILE A 81 12.23 19.97 -9.46
N ALA A 82 12.80 20.88 -8.68
CA ALA A 82 12.77 22.31 -8.96
C ALA A 82 14.17 22.91 -8.81
N GLY A 83 14.47 23.91 -9.65
CA GLY A 83 15.67 24.72 -9.49
C GLY A 83 15.65 25.45 -8.14
N THR A 84 16.82 25.60 -7.51
CA THR A 84 16.96 26.30 -6.23
C THR A 84 17.94 27.46 -6.36
N THR A 85 17.65 28.55 -5.65
CA THR A 85 18.56 29.68 -5.47
C THR A 85 19.45 29.52 -4.23
N MET A 86 19.23 28.46 -3.43
CA MET A 86 20.06 28.15 -2.27
C MET A 86 21.42 27.61 -2.68
N ALA A 87 22.46 27.93 -1.91
CA ALA A 87 23.81 27.42 -2.15
C ALA A 87 23.92 25.88 -2.02
N ILE A 88 23.02 25.27 -1.24
CA ILE A 88 22.96 23.81 -1.05
C ILE A 88 21.58 23.30 -1.53
N PRO A 89 21.52 22.34 -2.47
CA PRO A 89 20.26 21.76 -2.93
C PRO A 89 19.51 20.99 -1.83
N ARG A 90 18.17 21.08 -1.85
CA ARG A 90 17.30 20.26 -1.00
C ARG A 90 17.01 18.92 -1.69
N ARG A 91 16.85 17.87 -0.88
CA ARG A 91 16.52 16.51 -1.29
C ARG A 91 15.27 16.06 -0.56
#